data_AF-A0A658QYC8-F1
#
_entry.id   AF-A0A658QYC8-F1
#
_cell.length_a   1.000
_cell.length_b   1.000
_cell.length_c   1.000
_cell.angle_alpha   90.00
_cell.angle_beta   90.00
_cell.angle_gamma   90.00
#
_symmetry.space_group_name_H-M   'P 1'
#
loop_
_entity.id
_entity.type
_entity.pdbx_description
1 polymer ?
#
loop_
_entity_poly.entity_id
_entity_poly.type
_entity_poly.pdbx_seq_one_letter_code
_entity_poly.pdbx_strand_id
1 'polypeptide(L)'
;MVSLQEELARLEQADRHIAEATVRIATHEALIGSGDLPDAEKRRAEDLLAAMQATLAQFLLHREAIVEVVGQLMKQSHEEKRE
;
A
#
# COMPACT_ATOMS: atom_id res chain seq x y z
N MET A 1 -20.65 0.91 -13.19
CA MET A 1 -19.48 1.21 -14.04
C MET A 1 -18.60 2.13 -13.21
N VAL A 2 -17.36 1.76 -12.91
CA VAL A 2 -16.48 2.63 -12.09
C VAL A 2 -15.95 3.73 -12.98
N SER A 3 -15.99 4.97 -12.50
CA SER A 3 -15.48 6.12 -13.24
C SER A 3 -13.97 6.29 -13.08
N LEU A 4 -13.32 6.89 -14.07
CA LEU A 4 -11.89 7.25 -14.00
C LEU A 4 -11.57 8.08 -12.75
N GLN A 5 -12.47 8.98 -12.37
CA GLN A 5 -12.28 9.84 -11.21
C GLN A 5 -12.33 9.08 -9.88
N GLU A 6 -13.19 8.06 -9.77
CA GLU A 6 -13.22 7.18 -8.59
C GLU A 6 -11.95 6.33 -8.48
N GLU A 7 -11.43 5.81 -9.59
CA GLU A 7 -10.18 5.03 -9.56
C GLU A 7 -8.95 5.90 -9.25
N LEU A 8 -8.90 7.14 -9.72
CA LEU A 8 -7.85 8.09 -9.31
C LEU A 8 -7.90 8.40 -7.81
N ALA A 9 -9.10 8.58 -7.25
CA ALA A 9 -9.26 8.78 -5.80
C ALA A 9 -8.82 7.54 -5.00
N ARG A 10 -9.11 6.33 -5.49
CA ARG A 10 -8.62 5.08 -4.90
C ARG A 10 -7.10 4.98 -4.96
N LEU A 11 -6.49 5.42 -6.07
CA LEU A 11 -5.03 5.44 -6.22
C LEU A 11 -4.38 6.37 -5.19
N GLU A 12 -4.90 7.59 -5.03
CA GLU A 12 -4.41 8.53 -4.00
C GLU A 12 -4.57 7.97 -2.58
N GLN A 13 -5.66 7.25 -2.31
CA GLN A 13 -5.85 6.59 -1.02
C GLN A 13 -4.84 5.44 -0.79
N ALA A 14 -4.61 4.61 -1.81
CA ALA A 14 -3.62 3.54 -1.75
C ALA A 14 -2.21 4.09 -1.49
N ASP A 15 -1.83 5.19 -2.17
CA ASP A 15 -0.55 5.87 -1.96
C ASP A 15 -0.37 6.35 -0.51
N ARG A 16 -1.42 6.93 0.08
CA ARG A 16 -1.40 7.36 1.49
C ARG A 16 -1.22 6.18 2.46
N HIS A 17 -1.96 5.09 2.25
CA HIS A 17 -1.84 3.90 3.10
C HIS A 17 -0.45 3.27 3.00
N ILE A 18 0.16 3.25 1.81
CA ILE A 18 1.53 2.75 1.60
C ILE A 18 2.54 3.62 2.36
N ALA A 19 2.43 4.94 2.23
CA ALA A 19 3.33 5.87 2.93
C ALA A 19 3.23 5.70 4.46
N GLU A 20 2.01 5.62 4.98
CA GLU A 20 1.78 5.42 6.42
C GLU A 20 2.32 4.07 6.91
N ALA A 21 2.03 2.98 6.19
CA ALA A 21 2.53 1.65 6.51
C ALA A 21 4.06 1.61 6.51
N THR A 22 4.70 2.26 5.54
CA THR A 22 6.17 2.34 5.44
C THR A 22 6.77 3.04 6.66
N VAL A 23 6.22 4.18 7.08
CA VAL A 23 6.70 4.91 8.26
C VAL A 23 6.50 4.08 9.54
N ARG A 24 5.35 3.41 9.68
CA ARG A 24 5.08 2.54 10.82
C ARG A 24 6.04 1.36 10.89
N ILE A 25 6.33 0.71 9.76
CA ILE A 25 7.31 -0.39 9.66
C ILE A 25 8.69 0.09 10.11
N ALA A 26 9.19 1.20 9.55
CA ALA A 26 10.49 1.74 9.93
C ALA A 26 10.58 2.08 11.43
N THR A 27 9.49 2.61 12.00
CA THR A 27 9.40 2.87 13.45
C THR A 27 9.47 1.58 14.26
N HIS A 28 8.81 0.51 13.81
CA HIS A 28 8.83 -0.79 14.49
C HIS A 28 10.20 -1.47 14.40
N GLU A 29 10.85 -1.40 13.24
CA GLU A 29 12.22 -1.90 13.03
C GLU A 29 13.20 -1.20 13.98
N ALA A 30 13.08 0.13 14.14
CA ALA A 30 13.92 0.89 15.06
C ALA A 30 13.70 0.47 16.53
N LEU A 31 12.44 0.23 16.94
CA LEU A 31 12.10 -0.25 18.28
C LEU A 31 12.67 -1.65 18.57
N ILE A 32 12.58 -2.57 17.61
CA ILE A 32 13.15 -3.91 17.75
C ILE A 32 14.68 -3.84 17.79
N GLY A 33 15.27 -2.95 16.99
CA GLY A 33 16.72 -2.76 16.89
C GLY A 33 17.36 -2.05 18.08
N SER A 34 16.60 -1.35 18.93
CA SER A 34 17.14 -0.66 20.11
C SER A 34 17.65 -1.62 21.19
N GLY A 35 17.14 -2.86 21.19
CA GLY A 35 17.55 -3.91 22.14
C GLY A 35 16.92 -3.78 23.53
N ASP A 36 15.97 -2.86 23.71
CA ASP A 36 15.31 -2.60 25.01
C ASP A 36 14.17 -3.58 25.33
N LEU A 37 13.90 -4.54 24.44
CA LEU A 37 12.80 -5.49 24.56
C LEU A 37 13.26 -6.82 25.18
N PRO A 38 12.57 -7.32 26.22
CA PRO A 38 12.69 -8.71 26.65
C PRO A 38 12.44 -9.69 25.50
N ASP A 39 13.11 -10.85 25.49
CA ASP A 39 13.07 -11.81 24.37
C ASP A 39 11.66 -12.19 23.89
N ALA A 40 10.72 -12.38 24.83
CA ALA A 40 9.33 -12.72 24.49
C ALA A 40 8.57 -11.55 23.82
N GLU A 41 8.86 -10.32 24.21
CA GLU A 41 8.29 -9.11 23.61
C GLU A 41 8.93 -8.81 22.26
N LYS A 42 10.25 -9.02 22.16
CA LYS A 42 10.99 -8.94 20.91
C LYS A 42 10.42 -9.89 19.86
N ARG A 43 10.18 -11.15 20.21
CA ARG A 43 9.58 -12.14 19.31
C ARG A 43 8.20 -11.70 18.81
N ARG A 44 7.34 -11.19 19.70
CA ARG A 44 6.02 -10.68 19.32
C ARG A 44 6.11 -9.45 18.41
N ALA A 45 7.07 -8.58 18.67
CA ALA A 45 7.32 -7.41 17.82
C ALA A 45 7.82 -7.82 16.43
N GLU A 46 8.69 -8.83 16.33
CA GLU A 46 9.14 -9.42 15.06
C GLU A 46 7.97 -10.05 14.28
N ASP A 47 7.08 -10.79 14.95
CA ASP A 47 5.89 -11.37 14.31
C ASP A 47 4.93 -10.28 13.79
N LEU A 48 4.72 -9.22 14.58
CA LEU A 48 3.93 -8.07 14.16
C LEU A 48 4.56 -7.34 12.98
N LEU A 49 5.88 -7.12 13.01
CA LEU A 49 6.63 -6.53 11.91
C LEU A 49 6.46 -7.34 10.62
N ALA A 50 6.55 -8.67 10.69
CA ALA A 50 6.33 -9.54 9.53
C ALA A 50 4.90 -9.39 8.97
N ALA A 51 3.88 -9.32 9.83
CA ALA A 51 2.50 -9.09 9.41
C ALA A 51 2.30 -7.71 8.76
N MET A 52 2.95 -6.67 9.29
CA MET A 52 2.94 -5.32 8.72
C MET A 52 3.59 -5.30 7.33
N GLN A 53 4.74 -5.95 7.16
CA GLN A 53 5.43 -6.06 5.87
C GLN A 53 4.58 -6.83 4.84
N ALA A 54 3.93 -7.93 5.25
CA ALA A 54 2.99 -8.64 4.39
C ALA A 54 1.79 -7.78 3.97
N THR A 55 1.27 -6.97 4.89
CA THR A 55 0.17 -6.03 4.61
C THR A 55 0.62 -4.94 3.63
N LEU A 56 1.83 -4.39 3.79
CA LEU A 56 2.39 -3.42 2.85
C LEU A 56 2.52 -4.03 1.44
N ALA A 57 2.97 -5.27 1.33
CA ALA A 57 3.03 -5.97 0.04
C ALA A 57 1.64 -6.08 -0.62
N GLN A 58 0.59 -6.35 0.17
CA GLN A 58 -0.79 -6.36 -0.35
C GLN A 58 -1.25 -4.99 -0.83
N PHE A 59 -0.90 -3.90 -0.13
CA PHE A 59 -1.22 -2.55 -0.59
C PHE A 59 -0.50 -2.19 -1.89
N LEU A 60 0.76 -2.58 -2.05
CA LEU A 60 1.51 -2.38 -3.29
C LEU A 60 0.85 -3.11 -4.47
N LEU A 61 0.47 -4.38 -4.28
CA LEU A 61 -0.25 -5.15 -5.29
C LEU A 61 -1.61 -4.54 -5.62
N HIS A 62 -2.36 -4.07 -4.61
CA HIS A 62 -3.64 -3.42 -4.84
C HIS A 62 -3.49 -2.11 -5.64
N ARG A 63 -2.45 -1.33 -5.33
CA ARG A 63 -2.11 -0.11 -6.08
C ARG A 63 -1.82 -0.41 -7.55
N GLU A 64 -1.04 -1.45 -7.83
CA GLU A 64 -0.73 -1.86 -9.21
C GLU A 64 -2.01 -2.21 -10.00
N ALA A 65 -2.94 -2.93 -9.37
CA ALA A 65 -4.24 -3.24 -9.98
C ALA A 65 -5.06 -1.98 -10.29
N ILE A 66 -5.07 -0.98 -9.39
CA ILE A 66 -5.75 0.30 -9.64
C ILE A 66 -5.11 1.03 -10.83
N VAL A 67 -3.77 1.09 -10.89
CA VAL A 67 -3.03 1.73 -11.99
C VAL A 67 -3.37 1.08 -13.33
N GLU A 68 -3.49 -0.26 -13.36
CA GLU A 68 -3.90 -0.97 -14.57
C GLU A 68 -5.31 -0.55 -15.02
N VAL A 69 -6.28 -0.52 -14.11
CA VAL A 69 -7.66 -0.11 -14.41
C VAL A 69 -7.73 1.34 -14.88
N VAL A 70 -7.01 2.26 -14.23
CA VAL A 70 -6.89 3.66 -14.66
C VAL A 70 -6.37 3.73 -16.10
N GLY A 71 -5.31 2.97 -16.42
CA GLY A 71 -4.74 2.91 -17.76
C GLY A 71 -5.73 2.42 -18.82
N GLN A 72 -6.56 1.44 -18.49
CA GLN A 72 -7.62 0.94 -19.37
C GLN A 72 -8.71 1.99 -19.61
N LEU A 73 -9.20 2.64 -18.55
CA LEU A 73 -10.23 3.68 -18.63
C LEU A 73 -9.76 4.91 -19.42
N MET A 74 -8.49 5.31 -19.30
CA MET A 74 -7.92 6.40 -20.08
C MET A 74 -7.88 6.07 -21.57
N LYS A 75 -7.50 4.84 -21.95
CA LYS A 75 -7.49 4.41 -23.36
C LYS A 75 -8.89 4.44 -23.97
N GLN A 76 -9.88 3.89 -23.26
CA GLN A 76 -11.29 3.90 -23.69
C GLN A 76 -11.79 5.34 -23.92
N SER A 77 -11.53 6.26 -22.98
CA SER A 77 -11.92 7.66 -23.13
C SER A 77 -11.24 8.37 -24.32
N HIS A 78 -10.04 7.94 -24.71
CA HIS A 78 -9.36 8.47 -25.89
C HIS A 78 -9.89 7.89 -27.20
N GLU A 79 -10.34 6.64 -27.21
CA GLU A 79 -10.96 5.98 -28.36
C GLU A 79 -12.36 6.56 -28.64
N GLU A 80 -13.19 6.72 -27.61
CA GLU A 80 -14.53 7.33 -27.70
C GLU A 80 -14.52 8.78 -28.22
N LYS A 81 -13.41 9.52 -28.03
CA LYS A 81 -13.26 10.90 -28.54
C LYS A 81 -12.81 10.96 -30.00
N ARG A 82 -12.42 9.83 -30.60
CA ARG A 82 -11.94 9.74 -31.99
C ARG A 82 -13.02 9.26 -32.97
N GLU A 83 -14.12 8.72 -32.45
CA GLU A 83 -15.32 8.33 -33.20
C GLU A 83 -16.34 9.48 -33.26
#